data_AF-Q94E65-F1
#
_entry.id   AF-Q94E65-F1
#
_cell.length_a   1.000
_cell.length_b   1.000
_cell.length_c   1.000
_cell.angle_alpha   90.00
_cell.angle_beta   90.00
_cell.angle_gamma   90.00
#
_symmetry.space_group_name_H-M   'P 1'
#
loop_
_entity.id
_entity.type
_entity.pdbx_description
1 polymer ?
#
loop_
_entity_poly.entity_id
_entity_poly.type
_entity_poly.pdbx_seq_one_letter_code
_entity_poly.pdbx_strand_id
1 'polypeptide(L)'
;MARRRPPPQRHHHLVLLALAAFSCLASGTATPTPTTSSQSQQPQPAGTLLQPALAADLAARTCWYTVQIKTSCASPWRTSDAVSLAFGDAYRNEVYAARLAGSSSSPQPSSSAAFERCATDTFRVGGPCGYGVCYLYLRRSGRDGWTPQWVRVYEPTSDTPSTFYYGDPLPNAVWYGFNRCPRLAASAAAQ
;
A
#
# COMPACT_ATOMS: atom_id res chain seq x y z
N MET A 1 -43.97 -25.47 48.34
CA MET A 1 -43.36 -25.82 49.64
C MET A 1 -41.86 -25.50 49.53
N ALA A 2 -41.40 -24.37 50.07
CA ALA A 2 -40.79 -24.24 51.40
C ALA A 2 -39.33 -24.80 51.41
N ARG A 3 -38.24 -24.12 51.78
CA ARG A 3 -38.02 -22.92 52.59
C ARG A 3 -36.68 -22.26 52.26
N ARG A 4 -36.66 -20.92 52.39
CA ARG A 4 -35.49 -20.05 52.50
C ARG A 4 -34.70 -20.32 53.79
N ARG A 5 -33.39 -20.03 53.78
CA ARG A 5 -32.63 -19.55 54.95
C ARG A 5 -31.62 -18.48 54.52
N PRO A 6 -31.63 -17.28 55.12
CA PRO A 6 -30.59 -16.26 54.99
C PRO A 6 -29.83 -16.12 56.36
N PRO A 7 -29.02 -15.06 56.64
CA PRO A 7 -27.57 -15.13 56.85
C PRO A 7 -27.13 -14.65 58.27
N PRO A 8 -25.82 -14.45 58.53
CA PRO A 8 -25.37 -13.50 59.56
C PRO A 8 -24.41 -12.44 58.94
N GLN A 9 -24.72 -11.14 59.05
CA GLN A 9 -24.37 -10.16 60.11
C GLN A 9 -22.95 -9.55 60.04
N ARG A 10 -22.99 -8.22 59.82
CA ARG A 10 -22.16 -7.11 60.33
C ARG A 10 -20.64 -7.18 60.15
N HIS A 11 -20.08 -6.18 59.47
CA HIS A 11 -19.26 -5.14 60.12
C HIS A 11 -19.29 -3.85 59.28
N HIS A 12 -19.72 -2.75 59.91
CA HIS A 12 -19.56 -1.39 59.41
C HIS A 12 -18.12 -0.95 59.66
N HIS A 13 -17.36 -0.73 58.60
CA HIS A 13 -16.16 0.10 58.64
C HIS A 13 -16.33 1.24 57.65
N LEU A 14 -16.51 2.44 58.22
CA LEU A 14 -16.12 3.72 57.64
C LEU A 14 -14.69 3.60 57.08
N VAL A 15 -14.40 4.18 55.91
CA VAL A 15 -13.11 4.84 55.58
C VAL A 15 -13.15 5.39 54.14
N LEU A 16 -13.17 6.73 54.11
CA LEU A 16 -12.52 7.66 53.17
C LEU A 16 -12.76 7.54 51.65
N LEU A 17 -13.54 8.52 51.16
CA LEU A 17 -13.50 9.09 49.83
C LEU A 17 -12.07 9.54 49.46
N ALA A 18 -11.45 8.87 48.49
CA ALA A 18 -10.28 9.35 47.78
C ALA A 18 -10.69 9.81 46.37
N LEU A 19 -10.82 11.14 46.22
CA LEU A 19 -10.81 11.82 44.93
C LEU A 19 -9.36 11.89 44.44
N ALA A 20 -9.04 11.36 43.24
CA ALA A 20 -8.01 11.92 42.36
C ALA A 20 -7.92 11.15 41.02
N ALA A 21 -8.33 11.85 39.96
CA ALA A 21 -7.74 11.90 38.62
C ALA A 21 -7.21 10.60 37.97
N PHE A 22 -8.05 9.95 37.17
CA PHE A 22 -7.59 9.09 36.08
C PHE A 22 -7.24 9.95 34.87
N SER A 23 -5.94 10.25 34.71
CA SER A 23 -5.35 10.77 33.49
C SER A 23 -5.37 9.65 32.43
N CYS A 24 -6.36 9.67 31.54
CA CYS A 24 -6.37 8.84 30.33
C CYS A 24 -5.25 9.29 29.39
N LEU A 25 -4.11 8.60 29.44
CA LEU A 25 -3.16 8.56 28.32
C LEU A 25 -3.82 7.79 27.18
N ALA A 26 -4.55 8.51 26.32
CA ALA A 26 -4.99 8.00 25.04
C ALA A 26 -3.77 7.92 24.12
N SER A 27 -3.09 6.78 24.12
CA SER A 27 -2.13 6.41 23.10
C SER A 27 -2.90 6.19 21.79
N GLY A 28 -3.14 7.28 21.05
CA GLY A 28 -3.73 7.23 19.72
C GLY A 28 -2.80 6.50 18.77
N THR A 29 -3.06 5.24 18.50
CA THR A 29 -2.47 4.53 17.37
C THR A 29 -3.08 5.13 16.10
N ALA A 30 -2.40 6.12 15.52
CA ALA A 30 -2.75 6.68 14.23
C ALA A 30 -2.62 5.57 13.17
N THR A 31 -3.74 4.97 12.78
CA THR A 31 -3.80 4.14 11.58
C THR A 31 -3.51 5.04 10.38
N PRO A 32 -2.55 4.68 9.51
CA PRO A 32 -2.25 5.49 8.34
C PRO A 32 -3.46 5.48 7.42
N THR A 33 -4.12 6.63 7.29
CA THR A 33 -5.22 6.83 6.35
C THR A 33 -4.66 6.90 4.92
N PRO A 34 -5.29 6.22 3.95
CA PRO A 34 -4.93 6.37 2.55
C PRO A 34 -5.15 7.81 2.12
N THR A 35 -4.13 8.43 1.52
CA THR A 35 -4.23 9.79 1.01
C THR A 35 -4.75 9.72 -0.42
N THR A 36 -5.99 10.14 -0.65
CA THR A 36 -6.47 10.46 -1.99
C THR A 36 -5.74 11.71 -2.46
N SER A 37 -4.74 11.54 -3.33
CA SER A 37 -4.15 12.68 -4.01
C SER A 37 -5.13 13.14 -5.08
N SER A 38 -5.89 14.19 -4.78
CA SER A 38 -6.78 14.87 -5.73
C SER A 38 -6.02 15.66 -6.80
N GLN A 39 -4.68 15.60 -6.83
CA GLN A 39 -3.88 16.20 -7.89
C GLN A 39 -3.79 15.23 -9.07
N SER A 40 -4.52 15.58 -10.13
CA SER A 40 -4.52 15.03 -11.48
C SER A 40 -3.18 15.17 -12.22
N GLN A 41 -2.05 15.07 -11.51
CA GLN A 41 -0.74 15.03 -12.14
C GLN A 41 -0.35 13.57 -12.33
N GLN A 42 -0.50 13.10 -13.57
CA GLN A 42 0.22 11.95 -14.06
C GLN A 42 1.72 12.14 -13.73
N PRO A 43 2.41 11.12 -13.20
CA PRO A 43 3.84 11.25 -12.94
C PRO A 43 4.58 11.64 -14.21
N GLN A 44 5.32 12.74 -14.15
CA GLN A 44 6.09 13.26 -15.28
C GLN A 44 7.45 12.56 -15.32
N PRO A 45 7.88 12.00 -16.46
CA PRO A 45 9.26 11.57 -16.62
C PRO A 45 10.16 12.81 -16.54
N ALA A 46 11.15 12.77 -15.63
CA ALA A 46 12.13 13.84 -15.46
C ALA A 46 12.99 13.95 -16.74
N GLY A 47 12.65 14.92 -17.59
CA GLY A 47 13.49 15.34 -18.70
C GLY A 47 14.31 16.55 -18.29
N THR A 48 15.55 16.35 -17.86
CA THR A 48 16.56 17.42 -17.81
C THR A 48 17.84 16.95 -18.49
N LEU A 49 18.13 17.65 -19.58
CA LEU A 49 19.28 17.57 -20.49
C LEU A 49 20.62 17.52 -19.75
N LEU A 50 21.34 16.38 -19.79
CA LEU A 50 22.76 16.30 -19.48
C LEU A 50 23.47 15.33 -20.45
N GLN A 51 24.31 15.90 -21.33
CA GLN A 51 25.45 15.35 -22.09
C GLN A 51 25.33 13.92 -22.70
N PRO A 52 25.26 13.78 -24.04
CA PRO A 52 25.11 12.48 -24.72
C PRO A 52 26.28 11.49 -24.52
N ALA A 53 27.44 11.94 -24.05
CA ALA A 53 28.66 11.13 -23.97
C ALA A 53 28.83 10.36 -22.66
N LEU A 54 28.24 10.81 -21.53
CA LEU A 54 28.09 9.99 -20.32
C LEU A 54 26.84 9.11 -20.38
N ALA A 55 25.85 9.48 -21.20
CA ALA A 55 24.56 8.81 -21.30
C ALA A 55 24.64 7.39 -21.90
N ALA A 56 25.73 7.04 -22.59
CA ALA A 56 25.91 5.71 -23.18
C ALA A 56 26.42 4.65 -22.19
N ASP A 57 27.26 5.03 -21.21
CA ASP A 57 27.73 4.13 -20.14
C ASP A 57 26.84 4.16 -18.89
N LEU A 58 26.00 5.18 -18.76
CA LEU A 58 24.84 5.22 -17.88
C LEU A 58 23.54 4.89 -18.64
N ALA A 59 23.56 3.90 -19.54
CA ALA A 59 22.33 3.22 -19.89
C ALA A 59 21.76 2.64 -18.58
N ALA A 60 20.85 3.39 -17.94
CA ALA A 60 20.34 3.09 -16.62
C ALA A 60 19.87 1.64 -16.62
N ARG A 61 20.59 0.78 -15.88
CA ARG A 61 20.29 -0.65 -15.85
C ARG A 61 18.82 -0.81 -15.48
N THR A 62 18.06 -1.47 -16.33
CA THR A 62 16.66 -1.78 -16.02
C THR A 62 16.64 -2.81 -14.91
N CYS A 63 16.05 -2.46 -13.78
CA CYS A 63 15.74 -3.39 -12.71
C CYS A 63 14.37 -4.02 -12.95
N TRP A 64 14.29 -5.34 -12.78
CA TRP A 64 13.05 -6.10 -12.91
C TRP A 64 12.50 -6.40 -11.53
N TYR A 65 11.32 -5.84 -11.26
CA TYR A 65 10.58 -6.04 -10.02
C TYR A 65 9.55 -7.14 -10.22
N THR A 66 9.31 -7.92 -9.16
CA THR A 66 8.15 -8.83 -9.13
C THR A 66 7.06 -8.19 -8.28
N VAL A 67 5.89 -7.98 -8.87
CA VAL A 67 4.72 -7.38 -8.20
C VAL A 67 3.66 -8.44 -8.05
N GLN A 68 3.27 -8.74 -6.82
CA GLN A 68 2.11 -9.58 -6.52
C GLN A 68 0.95 -8.71 -6.07
N ILE A 69 -0.23 -8.96 -6.63
CA ILE A 69 -1.45 -8.24 -6.30
C ILE A 69 -2.49 -9.27 -5.90
N LYS A 70 -2.99 -9.18 -4.65
CA LYS A 70 -4.14 -9.96 -4.22
C LYS A 70 -5.41 -9.15 -4.40
N THR A 71 -6.35 -9.69 -5.16
CA THR A 71 -7.69 -9.14 -5.27
C THR A 71 -8.52 -9.54 -4.05
N SER A 72 -9.26 -8.58 -3.49
CA SER A 72 -10.15 -8.84 -2.36
C SER A 72 -11.29 -9.78 -2.74
N CYS A 73 -11.72 -10.61 -1.79
CA CYS A 73 -12.92 -11.42 -1.94
C CYS A 73 -14.21 -10.61 -2.03
N ALA A 74 -14.16 -9.33 -1.65
CA ALA A 74 -15.26 -8.38 -1.82
C ALA A 74 -15.31 -7.76 -3.23
N SER A 75 -14.30 -7.98 -4.07
CA SER A 75 -14.27 -7.46 -5.45
C SER A 75 -15.31 -8.14 -6.34
N PRO A 76 -15.72 -7.61 -7.52
CA PRO A 76 -16.52 -8.37 -8.48
C PRO A 76 -15.87 -9.70 -8.87
N TRP A 77 -16.67 -10.66 -9.37
CA TRP A 77 -16.18 -12.00 -9.76
C TRP A 77 -15.02 -11.92 -10.76
N ARG A 78 -15.18 -11.07 -11.78
CA ARG A 78 -14.18 -10.72 -12.79
C ARG A 78 -14.22 -9.22 -13.00
N THR A 79 -13.13 -8.65 -13.51
CA THR A 79 -13.09 -7.26 -13.94
C THR A 79 -12.45 -7.11 -15.31
N SER A 80 -13.01 -6.18 -16.08
CA SER A 80 -12.52 -5.62 -17.34
C SER A 80 -11.74 -4.32 -17.13
N ASP A 81 -11.73 -3.79 -15.91
CA ASP A 81 -11.10 -2.53 -15.56
C ASP A 81 -9.60 -2.58 -15.87
N ALA A 82 -9.07 -1.49 -16.43
CA ALA A 82 -7.62 -1.30 -16.56
C ALA A 82 -7.03 -0.96 -15.19
N VAL A 83 -5.89 -1.57 -14.85
CA VAL A 83 -5.14 -1.21 -13.65
C VAL A 83 -3.75 -0.72 -14.06
N SER A 84 -3.45 0.53 -13.74
CA SER A 84 -2.10 1.10 -13.82
C SER A 84 -1.45 1.07 -12.43
N LEU A 85 -0.12 1.00 -12.41
CA LEU A 85 0.69 0.93 -11.20
C LEU A 85 1.84 1.94 -11.29
N ALA A 86 2.11 2.62 -10.18
CA ALA A 86 3.32 3.40 -9.97
C ALA A 86 3.87 3.11 -8.57
N PHE A 87 5.17 2.88 -8.43
CA PHE A 87 5.83 2.70 -7.14
C PHE A 87 7.26 3.22 -7.20
N GLY A 88 7.86 3.51 -6.05
CA GLY A 88 9.23 3.97 -6.01
C GLY A 88 9.76 4.16 -4.59
N ASP A 89 10.92 4.79 -4.51
CA ASP A 89 11.67 5.02 -3.28
C ASP A 89 11.76 6.51 -2.88
N ALA A 90 12.47 6.79 -1.79
CA ALA A 90 12.66 8.14 -1.28
C ALA A 90 13.48 9.05 -2.23
N TYR A 91 14.18 8.45 -3.20
CA TYR A 91 15.04 9.12 -4.17
C TYR A 91 14.34 9.40 -5.51
N ARG A 92 13.03 9.11 -5.61
CA ARG A 92 12.21 9.28 -6.82
C ARG A 92 12.59 8.33 -7.95
N ASN A 93 13.18 7.17 -7.65
CA ASN A 93 13.32 6.09 -8.63
C ASN A 93 11.94 5.44 -8.85
N GLU A 94 11.12 6.08 -9.68
CA GLU A 94 9.76 5.62 -9.96
C GLU A 94 9.74 4.55 -11.06
N VAL A 95 9.04 3.46 -10.79
CA VAL A 95 8.68 2.43 -11.73
C VAL A 95 7.20 2.58 -12.05
N TYR A 96 6.87 2.61 -13.35
CA TYR A 96 5.51 2.82 -13.84
C TYR A 96 5.09 1.72 -14.83
N ALA A 97 3.90 1.17 -14.63
CA ALA A 97 3.22 0.27 -15.56
C ALA A 97 1.87 0.87 -15.97
N ALA A 98 1.76 1.27 -17.25
CA ALA A 98 0.54 1.87 -17.79
C ALA A 98 -0.67 0.95 -17.71
N ARG A 99 -0.46 -0.35 -17.92
CA ARG A 99 -1.49 -1.36 -17.77
C ARG A 99 -0.86 -2.66 -17.32
N LEU A 100 -1.31 -3.16 -16.17
CA LEU A 100 -1.06 -4.53 -15.76
C LEU A 100 -2.03 -5.42 -16.54
N ALA A 101 -1.50 -6.15 -17.51
CA ALA A 101 -2.21 -7.23 -18.17
C ALA A 101 -1.70 -8.56 -17.60
N GLY A 102 -2.61 -9.52 -17.40
CA GLY A 102 -2.26 -10.83 -16.86
C GLY A 102 -1.12 -11.45 -17.66
N SER A 103 0.04 -11.60 -17.04
CA SER A 103 1.17 -12.29 -17.66
C SER A 103 1.10 -13.76 -17.27
N SER A 104 1.13 -14.63 -18.28
CA SER A 104 1.10 -16.09 -18.22
C SER A 104 2.29 -16.74 -17.51
N SER A 105 3.00 -16.01 -16.65
CA SER A 105 4.20 -16.48 -15.94
C SER A 105 3.93 -16.92 -14.50
N SER A 106 2.67 -17.02 -14.07
CA SER A 106 2.31 -17.77 -12.86
C SER A 106 2.30 -19.26 -13.20
N PRO A 107 2.95 -20.16 -12.42
CA PRO A 107 2.87 -21.61 -12.59
C PRO A 107 1.45 -22.19 -12.47
N GLN A 108 0.46 -21.35 -12.22
CA GLN A 108 -0.95 -21.70 -12.15
C GLN A 108 -1.67 -21.25 -13.43
N PRO A 109 -2.31 -22.17 -14.18
CA PRO A 109 -3.07 -21.81 -15.37
C PRO A 109 -4.36 -21.09 -14.96
N SER A 110 -4.35 -19.76 -14.82
CA SER A 110 -5.59 -18.97 -14.89
C SER A 110 -5.81 -18.55 -16.34
N SER A 111 -6.63 -19.36 -17.02
CA SER A 111 -7.20 -19.04 -18.31
C SER A 111 -8.01 -17.74 -18.22
N SER A 112 -7.50 -16.66 -18.81
CA SER A 112 -8.28 -15.48 -19.20
C SER A 112 -8.75 -14.55 -18.05
N ALA A 113 -8.13 -13.37 -17.99
CA ALA A 113 -8.36 -12.20 -17.11
C ALA A 113 -7.55 -12.20 -15.79
N ALA A 114 -6.61 -11.26 -15.66
CA ALA A 114 -6.04 -10.89 -14.36
C ALA A 114 -7.14 -10.34 -13.44
N PHE A 115 -6.84 -10.26 -12.15
CA PHE A 115 -7.67 -9.59 -11.14
C PHE A 115 -8.99 -10.30 -10.83
N GLU A 116 -9.02 -11.64 -10.92
CA GLU A 116 -10.17 -12.44 -10.47
C GLU A 116 -10.37 -12.32 -8.96
N ARG A 117 -11.63 -12.41 -8.51
CA ARG A 117 -12.00 -12.34 -7.09
C ARG A 117 -11.18 -13.33 -6.25
N CYS A 118 -10.67 -12.88 -5.10
CA CYS A 118 -9.83 -13.66 -4.17
C CYS A 118 -8.49 -14.17 -4.74
N ALA A 119 -8.19 -13.94 -6.02
CA ALA A 119 -6.99 -14.45 -6.66
C ALA A 119 -5.77 -13.57 -6.33
N THR A 120 -4.58 -14.15 -6.52
CA THR A 120 -3.31 -13.42 -6.49
C THR A 120 -2.65 -13.51 -7.85
N ASP A 121 -2.44 -12.36 -8.48
CA ASP A 121 -1.76 -12.23 -9.76
C ASP A 121 -0.31 -11.79 -9.55
N THR A 122 0.60 -12.25 -10.41
CA THR A 122 2.02 -11.88 -10.37
C THR A 122 2.43 -11.26 -11.69
N PHE A 123 3.12 -10.11 -11.61
CA PHE A 123 3.59 -9.32 -12.74
C PHE A 123 5.09 -9.06 -12.62
N ARG A 124 5.79 -9.01 -13.76
CA ARG A 124 7.15 -8.47 -13.84
C ARG A 124 7.10 -7.06 -14.41
N VAL A 125 7.66 -6.09 -13.70
CA VAL A 125 7.65 -4.68 -14.10
C VAL A 125 9.08 -4.17 -14.16
N GLY A 126 9.47 -3.59 -15.29
CA GLY A 126 10.79 -3.01 -15.50
C GLY A 126 10.79 -1.52 -15.19
N GLY A 127 11.88 -1.01 -14.62
CA GLY A 127 12.08 0.42 -14.37
C GLY A 127 13.49 0.73 -13.86
N PRO A 128 13.74 1.95 -13.38
CA PRO A 128 15.02 2.29 -12.75
C PRO A 128 15.25 1.43 -11.52
N CYS A 129 16.51 1.15 -11.21
CA CYS A 129 16.89 0.53 -9.96
C CYS A 129 16.70 1.53 -8.81
N GLY A 130 15.78 1.22 -7.92
CA GLY A 130 15.53 1.91 -6.66
C GLY A 130 16.03 1.13 -5.44
N TYR A 131 15.86 1.75 -4.28
CA TYR A 131 16.30 1.24 -2.98
C TYR A 131 15.19 1.39 -1.95
N GLY A 132 14.54 0.28 -1.58
CA GLY A 132 13.54 0.28 -0.52
C GLY A 132 12.27 1.00 -0.95
N VAL A 133 11.47 0.32 -1.78
CA VAL A 133 10.17 0.84 -2.24
C VAL A 133 9.33 1.28 -1.05
N CYS A 134 8.98 2.56 -1.01
CA CYS A 134 8.31 3.19 0.13
C CYS A 134 7.01 3.91 -0.24
N TYR A 135 6.67 3.99 -1.53
CA TYR A 135 5.36 4.40 -1.97
C TYR A 135 4.83 3.50 -3.08
N LEU A 136 3.51 3.42 -3.17
CA LEU A 136 2.81 2.70 -4.22
C LEU A 136 1.44 3.30 -4.46
N TYR A 137 1.10 3.51 -5.72
CA TYR A 137 -0.18 3.99 -6.20
C TYR A 137 -0.73 3.05 -7.28
N LEU A 138 -2.03 2.79 -7.20
CA LEU A 138 -2.80 2.09 -8.23
C LEU A 138 -3.78 3.08 -8.85
N ARG A 139 -4.07 2.91 -10.14
CA ARG A 139 -5.14 3.63 -10.82
C ARG A 139 -6.01 2.65 -11.58
N ARG A 140 -7.27 2.56 -11.17
CA ARG A 140 -8.30 1.77 -11.86
C ARG A 140 -8.97 2.62 -12.92
N SER A 141 -9.23 2.08 -14.10
CA SER A 141 -10.04 2.73 -15.14
C SER A 141 -11.08 1.75 -15.67
N GLY A 142 -12.34 1.98 -15.34
CA GLY A 142 -13.46 1.14 -15.73
C GLY A 142 -14.62 1.23 -14.76
N ARG A 143 -15.60 0.35 -14.91
CA ARG A 143 -16.91 0.44 -14.23
C ARG A 143 -17.16 -0.66 -13.21
N ASP A 144 -16.30 -1.68 -13.15
CA ASP A 144 -16.61 -2.86 -12.34
C ASP A 144 -16.38 -2.60 -10.85
N GLY A 145 -15.46 -1.70 -10.50
CA GLY A 145 -15.19 -1.37 -9.10
C GLY A 145 -14.25 -2.39 -8.45
N TRP A 146 -13.18 -2.76 -9.16
CA TRP A 146 -12.15 -3.66 -8.63
C TRP A 146 -11.55 -3.18 -7.30
N THR A 147 -11.30 -4.14 -6.41
CA THR A 147 -10.86 -3.93 -5.02
C THR A 147 -9.61 -4.75 -4.74
N PRO A 148 -8.43 -4.13 -4.62
CA PRO A 148 -7.24 -4.81 -4.13
C PRO A 148 -7.34 -5.08 -2.63
N GLN A 149 -6.76 -6.19 -2.18
CA GLN A 149 -6.53 -6.48 -0.77
C GLN A 149 -5.11 -6.07 -0.36
N TRP A 150 -4.11 -6.40 -1.15
CA TRP A 150 -2.74 -5.95 -0.94
C TRP A 150 -1.93 -5.99 -2.23
N VAL A 151 -0.85 -5.22 -2.24
CA VAL A 151 0.21 -5.26 -3.24
C VAL A 151 1.54 -5.50 -2.55
N ARG A 152 2.33 -6.44 -3.07
CA ARG A 152 3.70 -6.73 -2.66
C ARG A 152 4.65 -6.44 -3.81
N VAL A 153 5.69 -5.66 -3.54
CA VAL A 153 6.76 -5.38 -4.51
C VAL A 153 8.04 -6.00 -4.02
N TYR A 154 8.57 -6.94 -4.80
CA TYR A 154 9.86 -7.58 -4.60
C TYR A 154 10.89 -6.87 -5.49
N GLU A 155 11.90 -6.29 -4.85
CA GLU A 155 13.05 -5.70 -5.53
C GLU A 155 13.98 -6.82 -6.01
N PRO A 156 14.74 -6.62 -7.10
CA PRO A 156 15.61 -7.66 -7.65
C PRO A 156 16.69 -8.16 -6.67
N THR A 157 17.00 -7.37 -5.64
CA THR A 157 18.04 -7.65 -4.64
C THR A 157 17.48 -8.12 -3.30
N SER A 158 16.16 -8.31 -3.15
CA SER A 158 15.54 -8.65 -1.87
C SER A 158 14.34 -9.60 -2.02
N ASP A 159 14.37 -10.70 -1.29
CA ASP A 159 13.21 -11.61 -1.14
C ASP A 159 12.16 -11.06 -0.17
N THR A 160 12.47 -10.00 0.60
CA THR A 160 11.53 -9.34 1.49
C THR A 160 10.79 -8.24 0.72
N PRO A 161 9.46 -8.32 0.55
CA PRO A 161 8.71 -7.35 -0.24
C PRO A 161 8.27 -6.13 0.56
N SER A 162 8.23 -4.98 -0.10
CA SER A 162 7.44 -3.84 0.39
C SER A 162 5.95 -4.13 0.21
N THR A 163 5.20 -4.14 1.32
CA THR A 163 3.77 -4.51 1.33
C THR A 163 2.86 -3.31 1.59
N PHE A 164 1.89 -3.13 0.69
CA PHE A 164 0.87 -2.08 0.73
C PHE A 164 -0.50 -2.72 0.85
N TYR A 165 -1.20 -2.47 1.96
CA TYR A 165 -2.51 -3.04 2.22
C TYR A 165 -3.61 -2.09 1.76
N TYR A 166 -4.59 -2.63 1.07
CA TYR A 166 -5.80 -1.97 0.62
C TYR A 166 -7.01 -2.64 1.30
N GLY A 167 -8.21 -2.15 1.02
CA GLY A 167 -9.43 -2.70 1.62
C GLY A 167 -10.71 -2.23 0.93
N ASP A 168 -10.68 -1.02 0.37
CA ASP A 168 -11.80 -0.40 -0.33
C ASP A 168 -11.67 -0.48 -1.85
N PRO A 169 -12.80 -0.49 -2.60
CA PRO A 169 -12.77 -0.37 -4.05
C PRO A 169 -12.02 0.88 -4.49
N LEU A 170 -11.16 0.75 -5.51
CA LEU A 170 -10.43 1.92 -5.99
C LEU A 170 -11.38 2.91 -6.67
N PRO A 171 -11.22 4.23 -6.46
CA PRO A 171 -11.94 5.23 -7.25
C PRO A 171 -11.61 5.09 -8.74
N ASN A 172 -12.57 5.38 -9.61
CA ASN A 172 -12.34 5.34 -11.04
C ASN A 172 -11.44 6.52 -11.46
N ALA A 173 -10.44 6.24 -12.31
CA ALA A 173 -9.56 7.21 -12.95
C ALA A 173 -8.70 8.07 -12.00
N VAL A 174 -8.58 7.71 -10.73
CA VAL A 174 -7.79 8.41 -9.70
C VAL A 174 -6.64 7.52 -9.22
N TRP A 175 -5.46 8.10 -9.04
CA TRP A 175 -4.33 7.43 -8.39
C TRP A 175 -4.58 7.34 -6.89
N TYR A 176 -4.54 6.11 -6.36
CA TYR A 176 -4.87 5.80 -4.98
C TYR A 176 -3.82 4.87 -4.37
N GLY A 177 -3.34 5.20 -3.17
CA GLY A 177 -2.31 4.42 -2.51
C GLY A 177 -1.67 5.12 -1.33
N PHE A 178 -0.39 4.82 -1.10
CA PHE A 178 0.30 5.19 0.12
C PHE A 178 1.70 5.70 -0.21
N ASN A 179 2.10 6.77 0.47
CA ASN A 179 3.49 7.22 0.50
C ASN A 179 3.98 7.16 1.96
N ARG A 180 4.91 6.25 2.21
CA ARG A 180 5.52 5.99 3.52
C ARG A 180 7.02 6.29 3.48
N CYS A 181 7.47 7.03 2.48
CA CYS A 181 8.87 7.36 2.34
C CYS A 181 9.32 8.22 3.52
N PRO A 182 10.52 7.96 4.07
CA PRO A 182 11.11 8.87 5.02
C PRO A 182 11.25 10.24 4.36
N ARG A 183 11.00 11.31 5.12
CA ARG A 183 11.41 12.63 4.68
C ARG A 183 12.93 12.61 4.65
N LEU A 184 13.51 12.74 3.46
CA LEU A 184 14.94 13.02 3.35
C LEU A 184 15.17 14.33 4.13
N ALA A 185 16.11 14.32 5.07
CA ALA A 185 16.51 15.54 5.73
C ALA A 185 16.91 16.52 4.62
N ALA A 186 16.28 17.70 4.59
CA ALA A 186 16.77 18.77 3.74
C ALA A 186 18.22 18.99 4.19
N SER A 187 19.18 18.68 3.31
CA SER A 187 20.56 19.02 3.58
C SER A 187 20.58 20.53 3.83
N ALA A 188 20.96 20.94 5.04
CA ALA A 188 21.37 22.31 5.32
C ALA A 188 22.63 22.59 4.51
N ALA A 189 22.46 22.82 3.21
CA ALA A 189 23.51 23.18 2.27
C ALA A 189 23.08 24.51 1.64
N ALA A 190 23.12 25.56 2.47
CA ALA A 190 23.16 26.97 2.08
C ALA A 190 23.37 27.82 3.34
N GLN A 191 24.60 27.84 3.84
CA GLN A 191 25.21 28.96 4.57
C GLN A 191 26.72 28.76 4.57
#